data_AF-A0A969D4A8-F1
#
_entry.id   AF-A0A969D4A8-F1
#
_cell.length_a   1.000
_cell.length_b   1.000
_cell.length_c   1.000
_cell.angle_alpha   90.00
_cell.angle_beta   90.00
_cell.angle_gamma   90.00
#
_symmetry.space_group_name_H-M   'P 1'
#
loop_
_entity.id
_entity.type
_entity.pdbx_description
1 polymer ?
#
loop_
_entity_poly.entity_id
_entity_poly.type
_entity_poly.pdbx_seq_one_letter_code
_entity_poly.pdbx_strand_id
1 'polypeptide(L)'
;MFSDIANHWANECIMALAQRGFISGYPNGTFRPKALVSRAEFAALLPKVFDQLTERQAAGSFADVPMQHWAHGAVTWASQRGLLSGYEDGSFRPRQTMSRVQAVVVVVAGLDAAQGVAAEVSQTDLTTTYFSDAAQIPDYAKEAVSAALDRQLLERLGEPRPMQPNQAITRGEVAALLCRALAIPAAELTGEYPALAADQTAIFQQFLQQEEGFDAAKLAFLDRGIQTSPYRDQIAQYAVRLQELPALSAPLKQTAAYPKTGEIFFVNEMGLEFLPPDLLAGCVCLSTLQGGIRQTRWLGRDALSDRQLWSATKFIPLLAVAARANAIAPTVSIDRYRIRPTGSSAQGYTFYELAAGITSYDNRIATSNSLAVMFKNFETPESLEKWTQQITGNQALSFQGRYGEVPFIEFPELWNPQTQKVVLKAKGKRHSGENLVSPYDLTRLMTMAAWHWQVPHDAKIPEIQGHSLATIIRALGVDTARYIDVAIETLGLSDAIDAPVIISKSGFGRSDQRDRTELTYCAFVQFSLPRKITVPGATDPTASHQQYSLAFTLVAAQDVNDANQEARYIDALMATAVTEIIRRAVLGTL
;
A
#
# COMPACT_ATOMS: atom_id res chain seq x y z
N MET A 1 15.64 15.66 -21.06
CA MET A 1 15.06 14.82 -19.99
C MET A 1 14.26 15.74 -19.08
N PHE A 2 13.06 15.34 -18.63
CA PHE A 2 12.23 16.19 -17.77
C PHE A 2 12.53 15.91 -16.29
N SER A 3 12.54 16.94 -15.45
CA SER A 3 13.01 16.82 -14.05
C SER A 3 12.01 16.14 -13.11
N ASP A 4 10.75 16.02 -13.51
CA ASP A 4 9.61 15.59 -12.70
C ASP A 4 8.99 14.26 -13.15
N ILE A 5 9.76 13.44 -13.90
CA ILE A 5 9.31 12.13 -14.39
C ILE A 5 10.21 10.96 -13.99
N ALA A 6 11.38 11.19 -13.38
CA ALA A 6 12.35 10.14 -13.06
C ALA A 6 11.73 8.98 -12.23
N ASN A 7 10.77 9.32 -11.37
CA ASN A 7 10.05 8.40 -10.48
C ASN A 7 8.60 8.12 -10.94
N HIS A 8 8.23 8.58 -12.14
CA HIS A 8 6.88 8.43 -12.66
C HIS A 8 6.75 7.17 -13.52
N TRP A 9 5.72 6.35 -13.28
CA TRP A 9 5.51 5.09 -14.00
C TRP A 9 5.48 5.19 -15.53
N ALA A 10 5.01 6.32 -16.06
CA ALA A 10 4.97 6.60 -17.50
C ALA A 10 6.29 7.23 -18.04
N ASN A 11 7.38 7.28 -17.26
CA ASN A 11 8.66 7.91 -17.65
C ASN A 11 9.12 7.49 -19.05
N GLU A 12 9.23 6.19 -19.29
CA GLU A 12 9.68 5.64 -20.56
C GLU A 12 8.78 6.05 -21.73
N CYS A 13 7.46 6.02 -21.52
CA CYS A 13 6.50 6.47 -22.53
C CYS A 13 6.66 7.97 -22.82
N ILE A 14 6.84 8.77 -21.76
CA ILE A 14 7.05 10.22 -21.89
C ILE A 14 8.36 10.51 -22.62
N MET A 15 9.43 9.79 -22.29
CA MET A 15 10.74 9.93 -22.93
C MET A 15 10.72 9.48 -24.39
N ALA A 16 10.18 8.31 -24.71
CA ALA A 16 10.13 7.77 -26.07
C ALA A 16 9.24 8.60 -27.01
N LEU A 17 8.11 9.12 -26.52
CA LEU A 17 7.25 10.03 -27.28
C LEU A 17 7.86 11.44 -27.42
N ALA A 18 8.61 11.92 -26.42
CA ALA A 18 9.30 13.21 -26.49
C ALA A 18 10.50 13.17 -27.44
N GLN A 19 11.28 12.08 -27.45
CA GLN A 19 12.35 11.83 -28.42
C GLN A 19 11.83 11.82 -29.86
N ARG A 20 10.59 11.34 -30.07
CA ARG A 20 9.88 11.36 -31.36
C ARG A 20 9.17 12.68 -31.68
N GLY A 21 9.20 13.67 -30.77
CA GLY A 21 8.53 14.98 -30.96
C GLY A 21 7.00 14.98 -30.79
N PHE A 22 6.38 13.81 -30.53
CA PHE A 22 4.93 13.68 -30.36
C PHE A 22 4.40 14.44 -29.14
N ILE A 23 5.18 14.52 -28.06
CA ILE A 23 4.85 15.30 -26.87
C ILE A 23 5.98 16.24 -26.48
N SER A 24 5.65 17.28 -25.71
CA SER A 24 6.60 18.24 -25.18
C SER A 24 6.27 18.60 -23.73
N GLY A 25 7.32 18.92 -22.96
CA GLY A 25 7.19 19.51 -21.63
C GLY A 25 7.02 21.02 -21.68
N TYR A 26 7.12 21.64 -20.51
CA TYR A 26 7.04 23.06 -20.26
C TYR A 26 8.43 23.72 -20.29
N PRO A 27 8.53 25.05 -20.53
CA PRO A 27 9.81 25.77 -20.61
C PRO A 27 10.70 25.68 -19.36
N ASN A 28 10.14 25.33 -18.21
CA ASN A 28 10.86 25.12 -16.94
C ASN A 28 11.49 23.71 -16.81
N GLY A 29 11.51 22.89 -17.87
CA GLY A 29 12.09 21.54 -17.84
C GLY A 29 11.19 20.45 -17.25
N THR A 30 9.93 20.75 -16.92
CA THR A 30 8.96 19.77 -16.39
C THR A 30 8.04 19.20 -17.48
N PHE A 31 7.53 17.99 -17.32
CA PHE A 31 6.47 17.41 -18.15
C PHE A 31 5.08 17.51 -17.50
N ARG A 32 5.01 17.54 -16.17
CA ARG A 32 3.82 17.54 -15.32
C ARG A 32 2.92 16.32 -15.56
N PRO A 33 3.41 15.09 -15.35
CA PRO A 33 2.67 13.88 -15.73
C PRO A 33 1.32 13.73 -15.01
N LYS A 34 1.19 14.23 -13.77
CA LYS A 34 -0.06 14.21 -12.99
C LYS A 34 -1.05 15.32 -13.35
N ALA A 35 -0.68 16.30 -14.19
CA ALA A 35 -1.61 17.36 -14.57
C ALA A 35 -2.71 16.81 -15.50
N LEU A 36 -3.94 17.27 -15.28
CA LEU A 36 -5.10 16.91 -16.11
C LEU A 36 -4.97 17.52 -17.50
N VAL A 37 -5.48 16.82 -18.53
CA VAL A 37 -5.41 17.27 -19.92
C VAL A 37 -6.72 17.94 -20.34
N SER A 38 -6.64 19.18 -20.82
CA SER A 38 -7.78 19.88 -21.42
C SER A 38 -8.07 19.41 -22.85
N ARG A 39 -9.31 19.61 -23.32
CA ARG A 39 -9.73 19.30 -24.70
C ARG A 39 -8.84 19.95 -25.76
N ALA A 40 -8.38 21.18 -25.54
CA ALA A 40 -7.45 21.86 -26.43
C ALA A 40 -6.04 21.25 -26.42
N GLU A 41 -5.52 20.87 -25.25
CA GLU A 41 -4.22 20.19 -25.15
C GLU A 41 -4.26 18.81 -25.80
N PHE A 42 -5.35 18.06 -25.61
CA PHE A 42 -5.51 16.76 -26.28
C PHE A 42 -5.61 16.92 -27.79
N ALA A 43 -6.40 17.89 -28.29
CA ALA A 43 -6.47 18.21 -29.71
C ALA A 43 -5.10 18.56 -30.31
N ALA A 44 -4.24 19.26 -29.57
CA ALA A 44 -2.88 19.63 -30.00
C ALA A 44 -1.89 18.45 -30.11
N LEU A 45 -2.24 17.26 -29.60
CA LEU A 45 -1.46 16.03 -29.78
C LEU A 45 -1.83 15.28 -31.07
N LEU A 46 -3.10 15.32 -31.47
CA LEU A 46 -3.61 14.49 -32.57
C LEU A 46 -2.92 14.74 -33.92
N PRO A 47 -2.62 15.99 -34.36
CA PRO A 47 -1.90 16.24 -35.60
C PRO A 47 -0.45 15.71 -35.61
N LYS A 48 0.11 15.37 -34.45
CA LYS A 48 1.46 14.81 -34.33
C LYS A 48 1.46 13.29 -34.35
N VAL A 49 0.42 12.67 -33.80
CA VAL A 49 0.26 11.21 -33.65
C VAL A 49 -0.35 10.59 -34.91
N PHE A 50 -1.20 11.35 -35.60
CA PHE A 50 -2.04 10.89 -36.70
C PHE A 50 -1.93 11.83 -37.92
N ASP A 51 -0.73 12.32 -38.23
CA ASP A 51 -0.47 13.30 -39.30
C ASP A 51 -0.92 12.83 -40.69
N GLN A 52 -0.92 11.52 -40.92
CA GLN A 52 -1.37 10.84 -42.14
C GLN A 52 -2.89 10.94 -42.41
N LEU A 53 -3.70 11.40 -41.47
CA LEU A 53 -5.16 11.41 -41.62
C LEU A 53 -5.64 12.48 -42.62
N THR A 54 -6.57 12.07 -43.49
CA THR A 54 -7.26 12.94 -44.45
C THR A 54 -8.52 13.57 -43.86
N GLU A 55 -8.95 14.69 -44.43
CA GLU A 55 -10.18 15.37 -44.02
C GLU A 55 -11.41 14.54 -44.39
N ARG A 56 -12.35 14.40 -43.45
CA ARG A 56 -13.61 13.66 -43.58
C ARG A 56 -14.82 14.57 -43.62
N GLN A 57 -14.72 15.77 -43.07
CA GLN A 57 -15.78 16.77 -42.99
C GLN A 57 -15.21 18.18 -43.03
N ALA A 58 -16.08 19.17 -43.25
CA ALA A 58 -15.71 20.58 -43.25
C ALA A 58 -15.12 21.04 -41.91
N ALA A 59 -14.36 22.14 -41.94
CA ALA A 59 -13.79 22.76 -40.76
C ALA A 59 -14.88 23.20 -39.77
N GLY A 60 -14.82 22.67 -38.54
CA GLY A 60 -15.63 23.17 -37.44
C GLY A 60 -15.21 24.59 -37.05
N SER A 61 -16.19 25.45 -36.81
CA SER A 61 -15.97 26.79 -36.25
C SER A 61 -16.63 26.86 -34.88
N PHE A 62 -15.88 27.31 -33.87
CA PHE A 62 -16.33 27.30 -32.48
C PHE A 62 -16.15 28.68 -31.86
N ALA A 63 -17.21 29.21 -31.23
CA ALA A 63 -17.22 30.59 -30.73
C ALA A 63 -16.15 30.87 -29.66
N ASP A 64 -15.74 29.84 -28.93
CA ASP A 64 -14.73 29.88 -27.87
C ASP A 64 -13.31 29.45 -28.31
N VAL A 65 -13.12 29.16 -29.60
CA VAL A 65 -11.81 28.89 -30.22
C VAL A 65 -11.61 29.76 -31.48
N PRO A 66 -11.54 31.10 -31.33
CA PRO A 66 -11.33 32.03 -32.45
C PRO A 66 -9.93 31.85 -33.06
N MET A 67 -9.69 32.40 -34.26
CA MET A 67 -8.45 32.19 -35.03
C MET A 67 -7.15 32.46 -34.26
N GLN A 68 -7.15 33.45 -33.37
CA GLN A 68 -6.02 33.83 -32.52
C GLN A 68 -5.80 32.91 -31.29
N HIS A 69 -6.69 31.95 -31.04
CA HIS A 69 -6.51 30.98 -29.96
C HIS A 69 -5.41 29.98 -30.33
N TRP A 70 -4.45 29.75 -29.43
CA TRP A 70 -3.27 28.90 -29.71
C TRP A 70 -3.61 27.50 -30.24
N ALA A 71 -4.73 26.93 -29.79
CA ALA A 71 -5.20 25.61 -30.21
C ALA A 71 -6.08 25.63 -31.48
N HIS A 72 -6.36 26.79 -32.09
CA HIS A 72 -7.32 26.91 -33.19
C HIS A 72 -7.01 25.94 -34.34
N GLY A 73 -5.77 25.95 -34.85
CA GLY A 73 -5.36 25.02 -35.92
C GLY A 73 -5.54 23.54 -35.53
N ALA A 74 -5.21 23.16 -34.29
CA ALA A 74 -5.34 21.78 -33.81
C ALA A 74 -6.80 21.35 -33.61
N VAL A 75 -7.64 22.23 -33.08
CA VAL A 75 -9.07 22.01 -32.91
C VAL A 75 -9.77 21.88 -34.26
N THR A 76 -9.46 22.77 -35.21
CA THR A 76 -9.96 22.69 -36.59
C THR A 76 -9.52 21.39 -37.26
N TRP A 77 -8.24 21.03 -37.17
CA TRP A 77 -7.68 19.79 -37.74
C TRP A 77 -8.36 18.54 -37.19
N ALA A 78 -8.55 18.46 -35.87
CA ALA A 78 -9.22 17.35 -35.20
C ALA A 78 -10.71 17.27 -35.56
N SER A 79 -11.37 18.42 -35.72
CA SER A 79 -12.76 18.52 -36.16
C SER A 79 -12.92 18.03 -37.61
N GLN A 80 -12.08 18.47 -38.55
CA GLN A 80 -12.14 18.04 -39.96
C GLN A 80 -11.98 16.52 -40.14
N ARG A 81 -11.28 15.86 -39.20
CA ARG A 81 -11.04 14.41 -39.21
C ARG A 81 -12.07 13.61 -38.41
N GLY A 82 -13.05 14.27 -37.80
CA GLY A 82 -14.08 13.62 -36.98
C GLY A 82 -13.56 13.05 -35.65
N LEU A 83 -12.37 13.48 -35.20
CA LEU A 83 -11.76 12.99 -33.97
C LEU A 83 -12.32 13.70 -32.73
N LEU A 84 -12.62 14.99 -32.83
CA LEU A 84 -13.23 15.78 -31.77
C LEU A 84 -14.31 16.69 -32.34
N SER A 85 -15.50 16.64 -31.76
CA SER A 85 -16.63 17.55 -32.06
C SER A 85 -16.77 18.64 -31.00
N GLY A 86 -17.45 19.73 -31.37
CA GLY A 86 -18.01 20.68 -30.42
C GLY A 86 -19.36 20.22 -29.85
N TYR A 87 -19.95 21.07 -29.02
CA TYR A 87 -21.27 20.88 -28.42
C TYR A 87 -22.37 21.57 -29.24
N GLU A 88 -23.63 21.22 -28.98
CA GLU A 88 -24.81 21.77 -29.67
C GLU A 88 -24.95 23.29 -29.55
N ASP A 89 -24.35 23.89 -28.53
CA ASP A 89 -24.27 25.35 -28.30
C ASP A 89 -23.22 26.08 -29.17
N GLY A 90 -22.51 25.36 -30.05
CA GLY A 90 -21.45 25.91 -30.89
C GLY A 90 -20.11 26.15 -30.17
N SER A 91 -19.96 25.69 -28.92
CA SER A 91 -18.70 25.72 -28.18
C SER A 91 -17.86 24.45 -28.41
N PHE A 92 -16.53 24.58 -28.34
CA PHE A 92 -15.62 23.46 -28.24
C PHE A 92 -15.26 23.13 -26.78
N ARG A 93 -15.36 24.10 -25.88
CA ARG A 93 -14.95 24.06 -24.46
C ARG A 93 -13.46 23.71 -24.30
N PRO A 94 -12.53 24.52 -24.86
CA PRO A 94 -11.11 24.18 -24.95
C PRO A 94 -10.43 23.94 -23.59
N ARG A 95 -10.91 24.58 -22.52
CA ARG A 95 -10.37 24.45 -21.15
C ARG A 95 -10.97 23.31 -20.33
N GLN A 96 -12.04 22.66 -20.80
CA GLN A 96 -12.64 21.54 -20.10
C GLN A 96 -11.70 20.34 -20.15
N THR A 97 -11.54 19.63 -19.03
CA THR A 97 -10.72 18.42 -18.94
C THR A 97 -11.36 17.26 -19.70
N MET A 98 -10.54 16.50 -20.42
CA MET A 98 -10.93 15.24 -21.07
C MET A 98 -11.13 14.14 -20.02
N SER A 99 -12.17 13.33 -20.17
CA SER A 99 -12.32 12.08 -19.39
C SER A 99 -11.49 10.94 -20.00
N ARG A 100 -11.19 9.91 -19.19
CA ARG A 100 -10.50 8.69 -19.65
C ARG A 100 -11.20 8.04 -20.84
N VAL A 101 -12.53 7.89 -20.77
CA VAL A 101 -13.30 7.26 -21.85
C VAL A 101 -13.28 8.09 -23.14
N GLN A 102 -13.34 9.43 -23.04
CA GLN A 102 -13.20 10.30 -24.21
C GLN A 102 -11.82 10.17 -24.86
N ALA A 103 -10.73 10.10 -24.08
CA ALA A 103 -9.40 9.91 -24.63
C ALA A 103 -9.26 8.57 -25.38
N VAL A 104 -9.83 7.48 -24.83
CA VAL A 104 -9.89 6.17 -25.51
C VAL A 104 -10.64 6.27 -26.84
N VAL A 105 -11.87 6.82 -26.84
CA VAL A 105 -12.70 6.96 -28.04
C VAL A 105 -11.95 7.69 -29.16
N VAL A 106 -11.28 8.79 -28.84
CA VAL A 106 -10.56 9.60 -29.83
C VAL A 106 -9.32 8.88 -30.39
N VAL A 107 -8.58 8.14 -29.54
CA VAL A 107 -7.40 7.37 -29.99
C VAL A 107 -7.81 6.19 -30.86
N VAL A 108 -8.90 5.49 -30.51
CA VAL A 108 -9.45 4.39 -31.31
C VAL A 108 -9.91 4.91 -32.67
N ALA A 109 -10.70 5.99 -32.70
CA ALA A 109 -11.15 6.61 -33.94
C ALA A 109 -9.98 7.11 -34.83
N GLY A 110 -8.89 7.58 -34.22
CA GLY A 110 -7.66 7.93 -34.93
C GLY A 110 -6.97 6.72 -35.57
N LEU A 111 -6.93 5.58 -34.87
CA LEU A 111 -6.38 4.33 -35.38
C LEU A 111 -7.26 3.71 -36.48
N ASP A 112 -8.58 3.71 -36.32
CA ASP A 112 -9.54 3.30 -37.37
C ASP A 112 -9.31 4.13 -38.64
N ALA A 113 -9.22 5.44 -38.48
CA ALA A 113 -9.00 6.37 -39.58
C ALA A 113 -7.63 6.17 -40.26
N ALA A 114 -6.60 5.78 -39.51
CA ALA A 114 -5.26 5.53 -40.03
C ALA A 114 -5.16 4.21 -40.80
N GLN A 115 -5.91 3.18 -40.39
CA GLN A 115 -5.90 1.87 -41.03
C GLN A 115 -6.83 1.78 -42.25
N GLY A 116 -7.69 2.78 -42.47
CA GLY A 116 -8.69 2.76 -43.55
C GLY A 116 -9.83 1.76 -43.33
N VAL A 117 -9.88 1.16 -42.15
CA VAL A 117 -10.89 0.17 -41.73
C VAL A 117 -12.02 0.93 -41.05
N ALA A 118 -13.24 0.83 -41.57
CA ALA A 118 -14.43 1.15 -40.77
C ALA A 118 -14.50 0.11 -39.65
N ALA A 119 -14.65 0.56 -38.39
CA ALA A 119 -14.57 -0.29 -37.21
C ALA A 119 -15.29 -1.64 -37.42
N GLU A 120 -14.52 -2.74 -37.44
CA GLU A 120 -15.12 -4.06 -37.48
C GLU A 120 -15.92 -4.25 -36.19
N VAL A 121 -17.23 -4.42 -36.34
CA VAL A 121 -18.16 -4.52 -35.22
C VAL A 121 -17.85 -5.80 -34.44
N SER A 122 -17.05 -5.66 -33.38
CA SER A 122 -16.83 -6.70 -32.39
C SER A 122 -18.19 -6.96 -31.72
N GLN A 123 -18.90 -8.01 -32.16
CA GLN A 123 -20.26 -8.32 -31.71
C GLN A 123 -20.35 -8.70 -30.22
N THR A 124 -19.22 -8.79 -29.53
CA THR A 124 -19.14 -9.10 -28.10
C THR A 124 -18.76 -7.83 -27.35
N ASP A 125 -19.68 -7.31 -26.53
CA ASP A 125 -19.34 -6.25 -25.57
C ASP A 125 -18.36 -6.81 -24.54
N LEU A 126 -17.08 -6.48 -24.69
CA LEU A 126 -16.03 -6.91 -23.77
C LEU A 126 -16.00 -6.07 -22.50
N THR A 127 -16.75 -4.97 -22.42
CA THR A 127 -16.66 -4.04 -21.30
C THR A 127 -17.12 -4.67 -19.99
N THR A 128 -18.23 -5.42 -20.00
CA THR A 128 -18.72 -6.13 -18.80
C THR A 128 -17.84 -7.31 -18.39
N THR A 129 -17.01 -7.83 -19.30
CA THR A 129 -16.06 -8.93 -19.01
C THR A 129 -14.82 -8.43 -18.28
N TYR A 130 -14.35 -7.22 -18.58
CA TYR A 130 -13.08 -6.70 -18.05
C TYR A 130 -13.23 -5.49 -17.13
N PHE A 131 -14.39 -4.83 -17.08
CA PHE A 131 -14.62 -3.67 -16.22
C PHE A 131 -15.77 -3.84 -15.23
N SER A 132 -15.47 -3.67 -13.93
CA SER A 132 -16.46 -3.77 -12.85
C SER A 132 -17.39 -2.55 -12.74
N ASP A 133 -17.01 -1.42 -13.34
CA ASP A 133 -17.81 -0.20 -13.47
C ASP A 133 -18.28 0.05 -14.92
N ALA A 134 -18.38 -1.00 -15.74
CA ALA A 134 -18.83 -0.92 -17.13
C ALA A 134 -20.16 -0.17 -17.32
N ALA A 135 -21.06 -0.22 -16.32
CA ALA A 135 -22.32 0.54 -16.30
C ALA A 135 -22.14 2.07 -16.30
N GLN A 136 -20.93 2.59 -15.99
CA GLN A 136 -20.60 4.01 -16.08
C GLN A 136 -20.03 4.42 -17.44
N ILE A 137 -19.75 3.47 -18.34
CA ILE A 137 -19.27 3.72 -19.70
C ILE A 137 -20.46 4.20 -20.54
N PRO A 138 -20.42 5.43 -21.11
CA PRO A 138 -21.49 5.91 -21.98
C PRO A 138 -21.69 4.98 -23.19
N ASP A 139 -22.93 4.81 -23.64
CA ASP A 139 -23.24 3.86 -24.73
C ASP A 139 -22.45 4.16 -26.02
N TYR A 140 -22.24 5.45 -26.34
CA TYR A 140 -21.43 5.88 -27.50
C TYR A 140 -19.97 5.41 -27.45
N ALA A 141 -19.47 4.97 -26.29
CA ALA A 141 -18.08 4.61 -26.08
C ALA A 141 -17.84 3.11 -25.90
N LYS A 142 -18.88 2.29 -25.65
CA LYS A 142 -18.72 0.84 -25.37
C LYS A 142 -18.02 0.09 -26.49
N GLU A 143 -18.37 0.42 -27.73
CA GLU A 143 -17.72 -0.14 -28.93
C GLU A 143 -16.25 0.25 -28.99
N ALA A 144 -15.92 1.53 -28.85
CA ALA A 144 -14.53 1.99 -28.87
C ALA A 144 -13.70 1.39 -27.71
N VAL A 145 -14.27 1.26 -26.51
CA VAL A 145 -13.61 0.59 -25.38
C VAL A 145 -13.39 -0.89 -25.66
N SER A 146 -14.34 -1.60 -26.27
CA SER A 146 -14.18 -3.00 -26.68
C SER A 146 -13.13 -3.15 -27.79
N ALA A 147 -13.14 -2.30 -28.81
CA ALA A 147 -12.12 -2.27 -29.86
C ALA A 147 -10.71 -1.96 -29.30
N ALA A 148 -10.64 -1.14 -28.25
CA ALA A 148 -9.40 -0.81 -27.58
C ALA A 148 -8.87 -1.97 -26.70
N LEU A 149 -9.76 -2.77 -26.08
CA LEU A 149 -9.45 -4.07 -25.46
C LEU A 149 -9.01 -5.10 -26.51
N ASP A 150 -9.61 -5.05 -27.71
CA ASP A 150 -9.26 -5.95 -28.80
C ASP A 150 -7.85 -5.69 -29.35
N ARG A 151 -7.47 -4.41 -29.46
CA ARG A 151 -6.17 -3.95 -29.98
C ARG A 151 -5.06 -3.82 -28.94
N GLN A 152 -5.26 -4.30 -27.71
CA GLN A 152 -4.30 -4.19 -26.60
C GLN A 152 -3.90 -2.74 -26.24
N LEU A 153 -4.71 -1.75 -26.66
CA LEU A 153 -4.61 -0.38 -26.16
C LEU A 153 -5.08 -0.33 -24.70
N LEU A 154 -6.15 -1.09 -24.44
CA LEU A 154 -6.62 -1.53 -23.15
C LEU A 154 -6.34 -3.04 -23.06
N GLU A 155 -5.89 -3.47 -21.89
CA GLU A 155 -5.46 -4.82 -21.55
C GLU A 155 -6.63 -5.74 -21.12
N ARG A 156 -6.40 -7.05 -21.01
CA ARG A 156 -7.42 -8.02 -20.57
C ARG A 156 -6.94 -8.75 -19.30
N LEU A 157 -7.51 -8.41 -18.14
CA LEU A 157 -7.30 -9.17 -16.90
C LEU A 157 -8.11 -10.46 -16.88
N GLY A 158 -7.71 -11.39 -16.01
CA GLY A 158 -8.53 -12.55 -15.67
C GLY A 158 -9.75 -12.22 -14.79
N GLU A 159 -9.79 -11.02 -14.19
CA GLU A 159 -10.85 -10.56 -13.28
C GLU A 159 -11.30 -9.12 -13.65
N PRO A 160 -12.60 -8.77 -13.56
CA PRO A 160 -13.08 -7.42 -13.88
C PRO A 160 -12.64 -6.35 -12.86
N ARG A 161 -12.32 -5.14 -13.33
CA ARG A 161 -11.76 -4.05 -12.50
C ARG A 161 -12.28 -2.65 -12.88
N PRO A 162 -12.18 -1.60 -12.06
CA PRO A 162 -12.70 -0.29 -12.45
C PRO A 162 -11.88 0.35 -13.59
N MET A 163 -12.57 0.97 -14.55
CA MET A 163 -12.04 1.86 -15.59
C MET A 163 -12.02 3.33 -15.11
N GLN A 164 -13.00 3.69 -14.27
CA GLN A 164 -13.36 5.06 -13.88
C GLN A 164 -13.53 5.95 -15.13
N PRO A 165 -14.46 5.60 -16.04
CA PRO A 165 -14.50 6.14 -17.41
C PRO A 165 -14.67 7.66 -17.44
N ASN A 166 -15.41 8.21 -16.46
CA ASN A 166 -15.76 9.62 -16.37
C ASN A 166 -14.73 10.46 -15.58
N GLN A 167 -13.66 9.85 -15.02
CA GLN A 167 -12.58 10.61 -14.38
C GLN A 167 -11.76 11.37 -15.42
N ALA A 168 -11.31 12.59 -15.07
CA ALA A 168 -10.40 13.37 -15.90
C ALA A 168 -9.04 12.67 -16.09
N ILE A 169 -8.53 12.63 -17.32
CA ILE A 169 -7.27 11.95 -17.67
C ILE A 169 -6.06 12.86 -17.47
N THR A 170 -4.95 12.28 -17.01
CA THR A 170 -3.66 12.93 -16.78
C THR A 170 -2.72 12.85 -17.99
N ARG A 171 -1.73 13.74 -18.06
CA ARG A 171 -0.70 13.75 -19.12
C ARG A 171 0.10 12.44 -19.18
N GLY A 172 0.34 11.79 -18.04
CA GLY A 172 1.03 10.50 -17.96
C GLY A 172 0.19 9.34 -18.53
N GLU A 173 -1.10 9.30 -18.23
CA GLU A 173 -2.02 8.31 -18.82
C GLU A 173 -2.18 8.48 -20.33
N VAL A 174 -2.25 9.73 -20.81
CA VAL A 174 -2.26 10.02 -22.25
C VAL A 174 -0.97 9.55 -22.92
N ALA A 175 0.20 9.78 -22.31
CA ALA A 175 1.47 9.27 -22.84
C ALA A 175 1.49 7.74 -22.92
N ALA A 176 1.01 7.03 -21.90
CA ALA A 176 0.96 5.57 -21.91
C ALA A 176 -0.03 5.01 -22.95
N LEU A 177 -1.19 5.65 -23.12
CA LEU A 177 -2.17 5.28 -24.15
C LEU A 177 -1.61 5.47 -25.56
N LEU A 178 -0.94 6.61 -25.80
CA LEU A 178 -0.30 6.92 -27.08
C LEU A 178 0.86 5.97 -27.40
N CYS A 179 1.66 5.56 -26.42
CA CYS A 179 2.73 4.58 -26.63
C CYS A 179 2.23 3.23 -27.16
N ARG A 180 1.06 2.78 -26.69
CA ARG A 180 0.43 1.53 -27.19
C ARG A 180 -0.17 1.74 -28.57
N ALA A 181 -0.87 2.86 -28.78
CA ALA A 181 -1.43 3.23 -30.09
C ALA A 181 -0.37 3.33 -31.19
N LEU A 182 0.82 3.81 -30.85
CA LEU A 182 1.97 3.95 -31.74
C LEU A 182 2.90 2.71 -31.76
N ALA A 183 2.55 1.63 -31.04
CA ALA A 183 3.33 0.40 -30.92
C ALA A 183 4.83 0.65 -30.64
N ILE A 184 5.14 1.56 -29.71
CA ILE A 184 6.53 1.95 -29.39
C ILE A 184 7.33 0.71 -28.95
N PRO A 185 8.49 0.41 -29.58
CA PRO A 185 9.22 -0.82 -29.31
C PRO A 185 9.62 -0.98 -27.84
N ALA A 186 9.42 -2.16 -27.28
CA ALA A 186 9.77 -2.46 -25.88
C ALA A 186 11.27 -2.23 -25.58
N ALA A 187 12.16 -2.33 -26.58
CA ALA A 187 13.59 -2.03 -26.45
C ALA A 187 13.89 -0.53 -26.23
N GLU A 188 12.95 0.36 -26.56
CA GLU A 188 13.02 1.81 -26.30
C GLU A 188 12.23 2.21 -25.05
N LEU A 189 11.48 1.27 -24.48
CA LEU A 189 10.83 1.40 -23.18
C LEU A 189 11.69 0.67 -22.16
N THR A 190 12.84 1.27 -21.80
CA THR A 190 13.84 0.71 -20.88
C THR A 190 13.38 0.79 -19.42
N GLY A 191 12.27 0.11 -19.11
CA GLY A 191 11.44 0.34 -17.93
C GLY A 191 12.00 -0.14 -16.59
N GLU A 192 12.83 0.71 -15.97
CA GLU A 192 13.08 0.69 -14.55
C GLU A 192 12.61 1.99 -13.90
N TYR A 193 11.99 1.90 -12.71
CA TYR A 193 12.12 3.00 -11.77
C TYR A 193 13.62 3.00 -11.43
N PRO A 194 14.41 4.05 -11.75
CA PRO A 194 15.88 3.93 -11.72
C PRO A 194 16.42 3.56 -10.34
N ALA A 195 15.70 3.90 -9.28
CA ALA A 195 16.02 3.52 -7.91
C ALA A 195 15.68 2.07 -7.53
N LEU A 196 14.85 1.34 -8.29
CA LEU A 196 14.70 -0.12 -8.11
C LEU A 196 15.91 -0.91 -8.60
N ALA A 197 16.78 -0.29 -9.42
CA ALA A 197 18.06 -0.85 -9.86
C ALA A 197 19.20 -0.60 -8.85
N ALA A 198 18.94 0.18 -7.80
CA ALA A 198 19.97 0.57 -6.84
C ALA A 198 20.56 -0.63 -6.08
N ASP A 199 21.88 -0.57 -5.88
CA ASP A 199 22.63 -1.53 -5.09
C ASP A 199 22.29 -1.38 -3.60
N GLN A 200 21.99 -2.51 -2.96
CA GLN A 200 21.70 -2.61 -1.53
C GLN A 200 22.87 -2.10 -0.68
N THR A 201 24.11 -2.31 -1.12
CA THR A 201 25.31 -1.83 -0.41
C THR A 201 25.40 -0.30 -0.46
N ALA A 202 25.20 0.29 -1.63
CA ALA A 202 25.12 1.73 -1.80
C ALA A 202 23.99 2.38 -0.97
N ILE A 203 22.79 1.76 -0.96
CA ILE A 203 21.66 2.21 -0.11
C ILE A 203 22.05 2.17 1.37
N PHE A 204 22.68 1.08 1.85
CA PHE A 204 23.11 0.96 3.23
C PHE A 204 24.11 2.04 3.63
N GLN A 205 25.13 2.30 2.80
CA GLN A 205 26.10 3.36 3.05
C GLN A 205 25.44 4.76 3.03
N GLN A 206 24.47 5.00 2.14
CA GLN A 206 23.70 6.24 2.10
C GLN A 206 22.84 6.43 3.36
N PHE A 207 22.24 5.37 3.89
CA PHE A 207 21.48 5.45 5.15
C PHE A 207 22.39 5.60 6.36
N LEU A 208 23.52 4.89 6.41
CA LEU A 208 24.51 5.03 7.48
C LEU A 208 25.13 6.45 7.51
N GLN A 209 25.27 7.10 6.35
CA GLN A 209 25.67 8.51 6.28
C GLN A 209 24.57 9.46 6.79
N GLN A 210 23.28 9.14 6.61
CA GLN A 210 22.18 9.94 7.14
C GLN A 210 22.06 9.86 8.67
N GLU A 211 22.62 8.81 9.30
CA GLU A 211 22.80 8.69 10.75
C GLU A 211 23.97 9.54 11.30
N GLU A 212 24.67 10.32 10.46
CA GLU A 212 25.70 11.25 10.92
C GLU A 212 25.08 12.37 11.78
N GLY A 213 25.44 12.42 13.06
CA GLY A 213 24.88 13.35 14.05
C GLY A 213 23.70 12.82 14.88
N PHE A 214 23.28 11.57 14.67
CA PHE A 214 22.28 10.87 15.47
C PHE A 214 22.94 9.96 16.54
N ASP A 215 22.16 9.41 17.46
CA ASP A 215 22.62 8.54 18.55
C ASP A 215 21.53 7.58 19.06
N ALA A 216 21.81 6.76 20.10
CA ALA A 216 20.85 5.79 20.62
C ALA A 216 19.63 6.41 21.35
N ALA A 217 19.63 7.72 21.62
CA ALA A 217 18.48 8.44 22.17
C ALA A 217 17.61 9.09 21.08
N LYS A 218 18.13 9.24 19.86
CA LYS A 218 17.38 9.70 18.69
C LYS A 218 18.07 9.29 17.38
N LEU A 219 17.38 8.50 16.57
CA LEU A 219 17.86 7.94 15.30
C LEU A 219 17.22 8.59 14.07
N ALA A 220 17.81 8.44 12.89
CA ALA A 220 17.34 9.14 11.68
C ALA A 220 16.04 8.57 11.10
N PHE A 221 15.84 7.24 11.16
CA PHE A 221 14.70 6.56 10.53
C PHE A 221 13.66 6.07 11.54
N LEU A 222 14.07 5.53 12.68
CA LEU A 222 13.15 5.09 13.74
C LEU A 222 12.32 6.26 14.29
N ASP A 223 12.98 7.38 14.58
CA ASP A 223 12.37 8.58 15.18
C ASP A 223 11.92 9.61 14.15
N ARG A 224 11.93 9.26 12.85
CA ARG A 224 11.38 10.08 11.76
C ARG A 224 9.91 10.45 12.03
N GLY A 225 9.18 9.53 12.66
CA GLY A 225 7.87 9.77 13.27
C GLY A 225 6.72 9.95 12.29
N ILE A 226 5.49 9.63 12.72
CA ILE A 226 4.29 9.69 11.85
C ILE A 226 4.02 11.10 11.29
N GLN A 227 4.47 12.16 11.97
CA GLN A 227 4.23 13.54 11.54
C GLN A 227 4.93 13.91 10.22
N THR A 228 6.02 13.22 9.86
CA THR A 228 6.71 13.41 8.57
C THR A 228 6.15 12.54 7.44
N SER A 229 5.23 11.61 7.75
CA SER A 229 4.68 10.69 6.77
C SER A 229 3.75 11.41 5.78
N PRO A 230 3.93 11.24 4.45
CA PRO A 230 2.97 11.72 3.44
C PRO A 230 1.63 10.94 3.49
N TYR A 231 1.57 9.85 4.26
CA TYR A 231 0.41 8.97 4.37
C TYR A 231 -0.39 9.16 5.67
N ARG A 232 0.06 10.02 6.60
CA ARG A 232 -0.59 10.23 7.91
C ARG A 232 -2.08 10.57 7.81
N ASP A 233 -2.45 11.41 6.84
CA ASP A 233 -3.83 11.88 6.66
C ASP A 233 -4.73 10.79 6.02
N GLN A 234 -4.13 9.67 5.60
CA GLN A 234 -4.83 8.53 5.00
C GLN A 234 -5.12 7.40 6.00
N ILE A 235 -4.58 7.45 7.23
CA ILE A 235 -4.73 6.39 8.26
C ILE A 235 -6.20 6.07 8.55
N ALA A 236 -7.07 7.08 8.52
CA ALA A 236 -8.51 6.89 8.72
C ALA A 236 -9.15 5.94 7.68
N GLN A 237 -8.58 5.84 6.48
CA GLN A 237 -9.05 4.98 5.39
C GLN A 237 -8.43 3.59 5.38
N TYR A 238 -7.40 3.31 6.19
CA TYR A 238 -6.67 2.04 6.15
C TYR A 238 -7.59 0.82 6.37
N ALA A 239 -8.49 0.90 7.35
CA ALA A 239 -9.44 -0.18 7.62
C ALA A 239 -10.47 -0.38 6.49
N VAL A 240 -10.76 0.65 5.68
CA VAL A 240 -11.65 0.56 4.51
C VAL A 240 -10.92 -0.11 3.34
N ARG A 241 -9.68 0.32 3.06
CA ARG A 241 -8.80 -0.26 2.03
C ARG A 241 -8.44 -1.73 2.26
N LEU A 242 -8.55 -2.22 3.50
CA LEU A 242 -8.37 -3.63 3.86
C LEU A 242 -9.65 -4.47 3.74
N GLN A 243 -10.82 -3.84 3.53
CA GLN A 243 -12.06 -4.53 3.19
C GLN A 243 -12.18 -4.77 1.69
N GLU A 244 -11.66 -3.85 0.88
CA GLU A 244 -11.65 -3.92 -0.58
C GLU A 244 -10.77 -5.08 -1.07
N LEU A 245 -11.31 -6.00 -1.86
CA LEU A 245 -10.50 -6.98 -2.58
C LEU A 245 -9.80 -6.27 -3.75
N PRO A 246 -8.46 -6.39 -3.90
CA PRO A 246 -7.76 -5.82 -5.04
C PRO A 246 -8.27 -6.41 -6.35
N ALA A 247 -8.65 -5.53 -7.28
CA ALA A 247 -9.03 -5.93 -8.63
C ALA A 247 -7.85 -6.51 -9.44
N LEU A 248 -6.60 -6.22 -9.02
CA LEU A 248 -5.39 -6.89 -9.48
C LEU A 248 -4.39 -7.03 -8.34
N SER A 249 -3.99 -8.26 -8.03
CA SER A 249 -2.87 -8.55 -7.13
C SER A 249 -1.58 -8.80 -7.90
N ALA A 250 -0.44 -8.46 -7.32
CA ALA A 250 0.86 -8.84 -7.87
C ALA A 250 0.97 -10.37 -8.01
N PRO A 251 1.48 -10.89 -9.15
CA PRO A 251 1.62 -12.32 -9.35
C PRO A 251 2.71 -12.88 -8.43
N LEU A 252 2.40 -13.95 -7.72
CA LEU A 252 3.34 -14.68 -6.87
C LEU A 252 3.36 -16.15 -7.27
N LYS A 253 4.58 -16.70 -7.40
CA LYS A 253 4.85 -18.12 -7.62
C LYS A 253 5.04 -18.82 -6.28
N GLN A 254 4.88 -20.16 -6.26
CA GLN A 254 5.11 -21.00 -5.07
C GLN A 254 4.27 -20.56 -3.85
N THR A 255 3.00 -20.26 -4.09
CA THR A 255 2.05 -19.85 -3.06
C THR A 255 1.18 -21.01 -2.61
N ALA A 256 0.65 -20.93 -1.39
CA ALA A 256 -0.39 -21.81 -0.89
C ALA A 256 -1.43 -21.01 -0.10
N ALA A 257 -2.62 -21.60 0.11
CA ALA A 257 -3.75 -20.92 0.72
C ALA A 257 -3.40 -20.39 2.12
N TYR A 258 -3.96 -19.24 2.50
CA TYR A 258 -3.66 -18.64 3.80
C TYR A 258 -3.98 -19.63 4.96
N PRO A 259 -3.06 -19.85 5.93
CA PRO A 259 -3.16 -20.96 6.88
C PRO A 259 -4.30 -20.77 7.88
N LYS A 260 -4.83 -21.86 8.45
CA LYS A 260 -5.88 -21.80 9.48
C LYS A 260 -5.33 -21.40 10.84
N THR A 261 -6.19 -20.82 11.66
CA THR A 261 -5.90 -20.45 13.05
C THR A 261 -5.41 -21.69 13.82
N GLY A 262 -4.23 -21.59 14.44
CA GLY A 262 -3.58 -22.70 15.16
C GLY A 262 -2.67 -23.61 14.31
N GLU A 263 -2.56 -23.40 13.00
CA GLU A 263 -1.60 -24.10 12.14
C GLU A 263 -0.32 -23.28 11.95
N ILE A 264 0.84 -23.83 12.37
CA ILE A 264 2.15 -23.33 11.91
C ILE A 264 2.29 -23.72 10.44
N PHE A 265 2.52 -22.74 9.58
CA PHE A 265 2.67 -22.96 8.15
C PHE A 265 4.12 -23.20 7.73
N PHE A 266 4.31 -23.76 6.54
CA PHE A 266 5.64 -23.85 5.95
C PHE A 266 6.21 -22.44 5.71
N VAL A 267 7.37 -22.18 6.30
CA VAL A 267 8.21 -20.99 6.04
C VAL A 267 9.49 -21.47 5.36
N ASN A 268 9.86 -20.86 4.24
CA ASN A 268 11.15 -21.12 3.61
C ASN A 268 12.25 -20.38 4.39
N GLU A 269 12.95 -21.06 5.30
CA GLU A 269 13.99 -20.48 6.18
C GLU A 269 15.27 -20.02 5.44
N MET A 270 15.44 -20.34 4.16
CA MET A 270 16.48 -19.74 3.29
C MET A 270 15.92 -18.57 2.45
N GLY A 271 14.65 -18.21 2.67
CA GLY A 271 13.92 -17.24 1.86
C GLY A 271 14.41 -15.80 2.03
N LEU A 272 15.17 -15.48 3.07
CA LEU A 272 15.71 -14.14 3.35
C LEU A 272 17.25 -14.08 3.28
N GLU A 273 17.93 -15.02 2.63
CA GLU A 273 19.40 -15.00 2.46
C GLU A 273 19.93 -13.75 1.72
N PHE A 274 19.07 -13.05 0.97
CA PHE A 274 19.41 -11.79 0.30
C PHE A 274 19.51 -10.57 1.23
N LEU A 275 19.14 -10.69 2.50
CA LEU A 275 19.31 -9.63 3.50
C LEU A 275 20.70 -9.74 4.17
N PRO A 276 21.30 -8.64 4.67
CA PRO A 276 22.62 -8.71 5.31
C PRO A 276 22.60 -9.64 6.54
N PRO A 277 23.71 -10.33 6.86
CA PRO A 277 23.74 -11.35 7.92
C PRO A 277 23.43 -10.80 9.33
N ASP A 278 23.70 -9.52 9.59
CA ASP A 278 23.42 -8.83 10.85
C ASP A 278 21.91 -8.69 11.16
N LEU A 279 21.05 -8.96 10.17
CA LEU A 279 19.63 -9.20 10.38
C LEU A 279 19.45 -10.63 10.91
N LEU A 280 19.48 -10.77 12.23
CA LEU A 280 19.56 -12.05 12.94
C LEU A 280 18.41 -13.01 12.61
N ALA A 281 17.19 -12.47 12.50
CA ALA A 281 16.00 -13.26 12.26
C ALA A 281 14.93 -12.44 11.53
N GLY A 282 14.07 -13.11 10.78
CA GLY A 282 12.94 -12.45 10.15
C GLY A 282 11.96 -13.42 9.49
N CYS A 283 10.75 -12.92 9.26
CA CYS A 283 9.72 -13.59 8.49
C CYS A 283 9.05 -12.57 7.57
N VAL A 284 8.80 -12.93 6.31
CA VAL A 284 8.06 -12.13 5.32
C VAL A 284 6.94 -12.98 4.75
N CYS A 285 5.70 -12.51 4.87
CA CYS A 285 4.52 -13.10 4.26
C CYS A 285 4.04 -12.22 3.11
N LEU A 286 4.19 -12.72 1.88
CA LEU A 286 3.65 -12.09 0.67
C LEU A 286 2.29 -12.67 0.34
N SER A 287 1.41 -11.87 -0.27
CA SER A 287 0.09 -12.33 -0.69
C SER A 287 -0.30 -11.95 -2.11
N THR A 288 -1.15 -12.80 -2.70
CA THR A 288 -1.83 -12.56 -3.96
C THR A 288 -3.25 -13.15 -3.89
N LEU A 289 -4.10 -12.83 -4.86
CA LEU A 289 -5.39 -13.50 -5.06
C LEU A 289 -5.30 -14.43 -6.28
N GLN A 290 -5.74 -15.67 -6.13
CA GLN A 290 -5.92 -16.61 -7.24
C GLN A 290 -7.29 -17.29 -7.08
N GLY A 291 -8.16 -17.16 -8.07
CA GLY A 291 -9.54 -17.70 -8.02
C GLY A 291 -10.35 -17.16 -6.83
N GLY A 292 -10.19 -15.88 -6.50
CA GLY A 292 -10.82 -15.23 -5.33
C GLY A 292 -10.25 -15.64 -3.95
N ILE A 293 -9.33 -16.62 -3.88
CA ILE A 293 -8.73 -17.09 -2.63
C ILE A 293 -7.41 -16.36 -2.38
N ARG A 294 -7.20 -15.91 -1.13
CA ARG A 294 -5.91 -15.36 -0.68
C ARG A 294 -4.86 -16.45 -0.60
N GLN A 295 -3.90 -16.37 -1.50
CA GLN A 295 -2.73 -17.22 -1.58
C GLN A 295 -1.54 -16.47 -0.97
N THR A 296 -0.66 -17.18 -0.26
CA THR A 296 0.50 -16.59 0.40
C THR A 296 1.78 -17.38 0.21
N ARG A 297 2.91 -16.69 0.30
CA ARG A 297 4.25 -17.27 0.33
C ARG A 297 5.01 -16.70 1.52
N TRP A 298 5.65 -17.60 2.28
CA TRP A 298 6.31 -17.29 3.54
C TRP A 298 7.80 -17.53 3.39
N LEU A 299 8.58 -16.47 3.58
CA LEU A 299 10.04 -16.45 3.54
C LEU A 299 10.54 -16.19 4.96
N GLY A 300 11.63 -16.86 5.34
CA GLY A 300 12.19 -16.79 6.68
C GLY A 300 13.70 -16.70 6.68
N ARG A 301 14.20 -16.37 7.87
CA ARG A 301 15.52 -16.65 8.39
C ARG A 301 15.33 -16.76 9.89
N ASP A 302 15.54 -17.93 10.47
CA ASP A 302 15.30 -18.18 11.90
C ASP A 302 13.87 -17.76 12.33
N ALA A 303 12.89 -17.93 11.43
CA ALA A 303 11.58 -17.30 11.52
C ALA A 303 10.70 -17.90 12.62
N LEU A 304 10.91 -19.17 12.95
CA LEU A 304 10.17 -19.90 13.98
C LEU A 304 10.85 -19.91 15.37
N SER A 305 12.06 -19.33 15.50
CA SER A 305 12.77 -19.30 16.78
C SER A 305 12.18 -18.24 17.71
N ASP A 306 11.74 -18.68 18.89
CA ASP A 306 11.20 -17.79 19.91
C ASP A 306 12.28 -16.87 20.48
N ARG A 307 12.03 -15.56 20.40
CA ARG A 307 12.97 -14.51 20.80
C ARG A 307 12.26 -13.47 21.67
N GLN A 308 13.00 -12.82 22.55
CA GLN A 308 12.44 -11.81 23.46
C GLN A 308 12.20 -10.48 22.71
N LEU A 309 11.03 -10.32 22.08
CA LEU A 309 10.72 -9.19 21.19
C LEU A 309 9.99 -8.01 21.86
N TRP A 310 9.95 -7.96 23.20
CA TRP A 310 9.43 -6.88 24.06
C TRP A 310 8.36 -5.97 23.41
N SER A 311 8.74 -4.77 22.98
CA SER A 311 7.83 -3.71 22.50
C SER A 311 7.09 -4.04 21.20
N ALA A 312 7.64 -4.92 20.35
CA ALA A 312 6.96 -5.35 19.13
C ALA A 312 5.71 -6.19 19.42
N THR A 313 5.63 -6.82 20.59
CA THR A 313 4.50 -7.68 21.00
C THR A 313 3.29 -6.90 21.57
N LYS A 314 3.42 -5.59 21.78
CA LYS A 314 2.42 -4.79 22.55
C LYS A 314 1.04 -4.69 21.91
N PHE A 315 0.90 -5.02 20.63
CA PHE A 315 -0.40 -5.04 19.94
C PHE A 315 -1.21 -6.33 20.19
N ILE A 316 -0.57 -7.41 20.62
CA ILE A 316 -1.23 -8.69 20.93
C ILE A 316 -2.35 -8.55 21.98
N PRO A 317 -2.13 -7.90 23.15
CA PRO A 317 -3.21 -7.70 24.13
C PRO A 317 -4.34 -6.78 23.62
N LEU A 318 -4.08 -5.89 22.65
CA LEU A 318 -5.15 -5.09 22.02
C LEU A 318 -6.11 -5.99 21.23
N LEU A 319 -5.56 -6.92 20.43
CA LEU A 319 -6.34 -7.90 19.68
C LEU A 319 -7.14 -8.81 20.63
N ALA A 320 -6.51 -9.30 21.70
CA ALA A 320 -7.16 -10.17 22.69
C ALA A 320 -8.33 -9.48 23.41
N VAL A 321 -8.16 -8.23 23.85
CA VAL A 321 -9.21 -7.46 24.53
C VAL A 321 -10.37 -7.13 23.58
N ALA A 322 -10.09 -6.76 22.33
CA ALA A 322 -11.12 -6.53 21.32
C ALA A 322 -11.90 -7.83 21.00
N ALA A 323 -11.21 -8.95 20.80
CA ALA A 323 -11.82 -10.26 20.58
C ALA A 323 -12.73 -10.66 21.75
N ARG A 324 -12.26 -10.54 23.00
CA ARG A 324 -13.05 -10.88 24.19
C ARG A 324 -14.25 -9.96 24.39
N ALA A 325 -14.11 -8.66 24.13
CA ALA A 325 -15.23 -7.72 24.20
C ALA A 325 -16.29 -8.04 23.14
N ASN A 326 -15.89 -8.43 21.93
CA ASN A 326 -16.81 -8.82 20.88
C ASN A 326 -17.45 -10.20 21.11
N ALA A 327 -16.76 -11.15 21.74
CA ALA A 327 -17.37 -12.41 22.18
C ALA A 327 -18.57 -12.20 23.13
N ILE A 328 -18.58 -11.10 23.90
CA ILE A 328 -19.68 -10.74 24.80
C ILE A 328 -20.72 -9.86 24.08
N ALA A 329 -20.28 -8.99 23.17
CA ALA A 329 -21.14 -8.07 22.43
C ALA A 329 -20.66 -7.89 20.97
N PRO A 330 -21.05 -8.79 20.04
CA PRO A 330 -20.50 -8.79 18.68
C PRO A 330 -20.85 -7.54 17.87
N THR A 331 -21.98 -6.90 18.15
CA THR A 331 -22.45 -5.71 17.42
C THR A 331 -21.89 -4.39 17.95
N VAL A 332 -21.13 -4.41 19.05
CA VAL A 332 -20.63 -3.19 19.72
C VAL A 332 -19.14 -3.02 19.46
N SER A 333 -18.78 -1.95 18.72
CA SER A 333 -17.38 -1.59 18.47
C SER A 333 -16.65 -1.23 19.75
N ILE A 334 -15.38 -1.62 19.83
CA ILE A 334 -14.51 -1.41 20.98
C ILE A 334 -14.40 0.08 21.39
N ASP A 335 -14.54 1.01 20.44
CA ASP A 335 -14.52 2.47 20.68
C ASP A 335 -15.77 3.01 21.40
N ARG A 336 -16.85 2.22 21.47
CA ARG A 336 -18.05 2.57 22.25
C ARG A 336 -17.82 2.43 23.74
N TYR A 337 -16.80 1.69 24.17
CA TYR A 337 -16.45 1.52 25.56
C TYR A 337 -15.50 2.61 26.07
N ARG A 338 -15.30 2.62 27.38
CA ARG A 338 -14.28 3.39 28.08
C ARG A 338 -13.48 2.47 28.99
N ILE A 339 -12.18 2.72 29.08
CA ILE A 339 -11.26 2.03 30.00
C ILE A 339 -10.99 2.95 31.18
N ARG A 340 -11.25 2.45 32.39
CA ARG A 340 -11.08 3.20 33.65
C ARG A 340 -10.72 2.25 34.81
N PRO A 341 -10.28 2.77 35.97
CA PRO A 341 -10.11 1.93 37.16
C PRO A 341 -11.43 1.30 37.60
N THR A 342 -11.37 0.06 38.06
CA THR A 342 -12.55 -0.71 38.51
C THR A 342 -13.34 0.06 39.58
N GLY A 343 -14.64 0.23 39.36
CA GLY A 343 -15.52 0.98 40.28
C GLY A 343 -15.34 2.50 40.29
N SER A 344 -14.52 3.07 39.39
CA SER A 344 -14.34 4.53 39.28
C SER A 344 -15.58 5.22 38.71
N SER A 345 -15.89 6.42 39.24
CA SER A 345 -16.90 7.33 38.67
C SER A 345 -16.38 8.14 37.47
N ALA A 346 -15.08 8.08 37.16
CA ALA A 346 -14.50 8.78 36.02
C ALA A 346 -15.05 8.25 34.68
N GLN A 347 -15.04 9.12 33.66
CA GLN A 347 -15.44 8.74 32.30
C GLN A 347 -14.48 7.74 31.65
N GLY A 348 -13.21 7.72 32.06
CA GLY A 348 -12.17 6.88 31.45
C GLY A 348 -11.72 7.36 30.07
N TYR A 349 -10.88 6.56 29.42
CA TYR A 349 -10.32 6.81 28.10
C TYR A 349 -10.99 5.93 27.05
N THR A 350 -11.03 6.36 25.79
CA THR A 350 -11.39 5.49 24.66
C THR A 350 -10.37 4.35 24.51
N PHE A 351 -10.77 3.28 23.82
CA PHE A 351 -9.81 2.24 23.43
C PHE A 351 -8.75 2.80 22.48
N TYR A 352 -9.16 3.61 21.48
CA TYR A 352 -8.25 4.23 20.51
C TYR A 352 -7.15 5.09 21.14
N GLU A 353 -7.46 5.98 22.09
CA GLU A 353 -6.47 6.86 22.74
C GLU A 353 -5.34 6.05 23.41
N LEU A 354 -5.71 4.99 24.14
CA LEU A 354 -4.75 4.14 24.85
C LEU A 354 -3.98 3.23 23.88
N ALA A 355 -4.63 2.74 22.83
CA ALA A 355 -3.99 1.94 21.78
C ALA A 355 -3.00 2.79 20.95
N ALA A 356 -3.33 4.04 20.65
CA ALA A 356 -2.46 4.98 19.94
C ALA A 356 -1.26 5.40 20.79
N GLY A 357 -1.42 5.55 22.12
CA GLY A 357 -0.29 5.79 23.03
C GLY A 357 0.73 4.64 23.07
N ILE A 358 0.30 3.40 22.81
CA ILE A 358 1.19 2.23 22.74
C ILE A 358 2.08 2.24 21.50
N THR A 359 1.57 2.74 20.37
CA THR A 359 2.24 2.72 19.07
C THR A 359 3.01 4.00 18.77
N SER A 360 2.43 5.17 19.09
CA SER A 360 3.01 6.48 18.78
C SER A 360 4.09 6.96 19.74
N TYR A 361 4.28 6.28 20.89
CA TYR A 361 5.23 6.65 21.94
C TYR A 361 5.15 8.12 22.42
N ASP A 362 4.03 8.81 22.18
CA ASP A 362 3.87 10.25 22.49
C ASP A 362 3.82 10.56 23.99
N ASN A 363 3.66 9.52 24.82
CA ASN A 363 3.58 9.53 26.28
C ASN A 363 2.56 10.53 26.86
N ARG A 364 1.53 10.92 26.10
CA ARG A 364 0.54 11.94 26.52
C ARG A 364 -0.37 11.48 27.65
N ILE A 365 -0.61 10.17 27.76
CA ILE A 365 -1.47 9.56 28.78
C ILE A 365 -0.62 8.80 29.79
N ALA A 366 0.20 7.88 29.30
CA ALA A 366 1.21 7.12 30.03
C ALA A 366 2.20 6.53 29.01
N THR A 367 3.25 5.85 29.49
CA THR A 367 4.23 5.21 28.63
C THR A 367 3.61 4.07 27.81
N SER A 368 4.16 3.80 26.62
CA SER A 368 3.80 2.65 25.79
C SER A 368 3.88 1.31 26.56
N ASN A 369 4.86 1.17 27.46
CA ASN A 369 5.01 0.01 28.34
C ASN A 369 3.83 -0.10 29.33
N SER A 370 3.58 0.96 30.10
CA SER A 370 2.56 1.01 31.14
C SER A 370 1.14 0.82 30.60
N LEU A 371 0.85 1.40 29.43
CA LEU A 371 -0.40 1.17 28.69
C LEU A 371 -0.55 -0.29 28.24
N ALA A 372 0.51 -0.90 27.68
CA ALA A 372 0.44 -2.27 27.20
C ALA A 372 0.29 -3.30 28.33
N VAL A 373 0.94 -3.10 29.50
CA VAL A 373 0.71 -3.95 30.69
C VAL A 373 -0.72 -3.80 31.22
N MET A 374 -1.30 -2.59 31.19
CA MET A 374 -2.72 -2.39 31.54
C MET A 374 -3.65 -3.23 30.63
N PHE A 375 -3.41 -3.26 29.31
CA PHE A 375 -4.20 -4.13 28.43
C PHE A 375 -4.00 -5.62 28.72
N LYS A 376 -2.78 -6.06 29.06
CA LYS A 376 -2.54 -7.44 29.51
C LYS A 376 -3.39 -7.83 30.73
N ASN A 377 -3.64 -6.91 31.68
CA ASN A 377 -4.39 -7.19 32.92
C ASN A 377 -5.87 -7.57 32.72
N PHE A 378 -6.45 -7.38 31.53
CA PHE A 378 -7.78 -7.90 31.19
C PHE A 378 -7.82 -9.44 31.06
N GLU A 379 -6.67 -10.10 30.98
CA GLU A 379 -6.51 -11.56 31.03
C GLU A 379 -5.46 -11.99 32.06
N THR A 380 -5.48 -13.27 32.45
CA THR A 380 -4.36 -13.85 33.20
C THR A 380 -3.18 -14.10 32.27
N PRO A 381 -1.93 -14.18 32.77
CA PRO A 381 -0.76 -14.48 31.94
C PRO A 381 -0.94 -15.77 31.14
N GLU A 382 -1.39 -16.85 31.79
CA GLU A 382 -1.60 -18.15 31.14
C GLU A 382 -2.72 -18.11 30.09
N SER A 383 -3.79 -17.33 30.33
CA SER A 383 -4.90 -17.26 29.37
C SER A 383 -4.54 -16.43 28.14
N LEU A 384 -3.70 -15.40 28.28
CA LEU A 384 -3.25 -14.58 27.16
C LEU A 384 -2.18 -15.31 26.32
N GLU A 385 -1.23 -15.98 26.99
CA GLU A 385 -0.26 -16.86 26.35
C GLU A 385 -0.96 -17.99 25.58
N LYS A 386 -1.85 -18.75 26.22
CA LYS A 386 -2.60 -19.82 25.56
C LYS A 386 -3.46 -19.33 24.40
N TRP A 387 -4.09 -18.15 24.53
CA TRP A 387 -4.82 -17.54 23.41
C TRP A 387 -3.90 -17.24 22.22
N THR A 388 -2.67 -16.77 22.49
CA THR A 388 -1.66 -16.47 21.46
C THR A 388 -1.17 -17.76 20.79
N GLN A 389 -0.80 -18.78 21.57
CA GLN A 389 -0.44 -20.12 21.09
C GLN A 389 -1.55 -20.75 20.24
N GLN A 390 -2.82 -20.56 20.61
CA GLN A 390 -3.96 -21.10 19.88
C GLN A 390 -4.21 -20.42 18.53
N ILE A 391 -3.87 -19.14 18.37
CA ILE A 391 -4.11 -18.43 17.11
C ILE A 391 -2.95 -18.53 16.13
N THR A 392 -1.70 -18.52 16.61
CA THR A 392 -0.52 -18.66 15.73
C THR A 392 -0.16 -20.12 15.45
N GLY A 393 -0.51 -21.03 16.36
CA GLY A 393 -0.14 -22.45 16.31
C GLY A 393 1.17 -22.77 17.02
N ASN A 394 2.05 -21.79 17.26
CA ASN A 394 3.29 -22.00 17.97
C ASN A 394 3.03 -22.27 19.47
N GLN A 395 3.22 -23.52 19.91
CA GLN A 395 3.06 -23.93 21.31
C GLN A 395 4.32 -23.69 22.17
N ALA A 396 5.45 -23.29 21.57
CA ALA A 396 6.71 -23.06 22.27
C ALA A 396 6.83 -21.62 22.82
N LEU A 397 6.12 -20.66 22.23
CA LEU A 397 6.14 -19.26 22.65
C LEU A 397 5.75 -19.10 24.13
N SER A 398 6.34 -18.09 24.78
CA SER A 398 5.92 -17.63 26.11
C SER A 398 5.60 -16.15 26.14
N PHE A 399 4.43 -15.78 26.68
CA PHE A 399 3.89 -14.42 26.56
C PHE A 399 3.31 -13.85 27.87
N GLN A 400 3.92 -14.22 29.00
CA GLN A 400 3.47 -13.86 30.35
C GLN A 400 4.11 -12.58 30.89
N GLY A 401 5.18 -12.09 30.26
CA GLY A 401 6.03 -11.02 30.79
C GLY A 401 5.42 -9.63 30.80
N ARG A 402 5.89 -8.81 31.74
CA ARG A 402 5.61 -7.36 31.82
C ARG A 402 6.65 -6.57 31.00
N TYR A 403 6.25 -5.43 30.45
CA TYR A 403 7.14 -4.56 29.66
C TYR A 403 8.01 -3.66 30.55
N GLY A 404 8.66 -4.23 31.56
CA GLY A 404 9.52 -3.52 32.54
C GLY A 404 8.76 -2.68 33.57
N GLU A 405 7.62 -2.10 33.20
CA GLU A 405 6.86 -1.14 34.00
C GLU A 405 5.60 -1.70 34.66
N VAL A 406 5.05 -0.92 35.59
CA VAL A 406 3.72 -1.14 36.18
C VAL A 406 2.62 -0.65 35.22
N PRO A 407 1.42 -1.27 35.23
CA PRO A 407 0.31 -0.85 34.38
C PRO A 407 -0.21 0.54 34.75
N PHE A 408 -0.67 1.30 33.74
CA PHE A 408 -1.22 2.65 33.93
C PHE A 408 -2.47 2.63 34.82
N ILE A 409 -3.30 1.59 34.65
CA ILE A 409 -4.40 1.24 35.53
C ILE A 409 -4.18 -0.21 35.95
N GLU A 410 -3.93 -0.47 37.23
CA GLU A 410 -3.70 -1.83 37.76
C GLU A 410 -4.93 -2.74 37.57
N PHE A 411 -6.11 -2.21 37.87
CA PHE A 411 -7.38 -2.94 37.78
C PHE A 411 -8.33 -2.29 36.76
N PRO A 412 -8.08 -2.40 35.44
CA PRO A 412 -8.93 -1.75 34.45
C PRO A 412 -10.28 -2.48 34.32
N GLU A 413 -11.33 -1.70 34.07
CA GLU A 413 -12.62 -2.17 33.57
C GLU A 413 -12.92 -1.56 32.19
N LEU A 414 -13.53 -2.36 31.31
CA LEU A 414 -14.06 -1.94 30.03
C LEU A 414 -15.56 -1.69 30.20
N TRP A 415 -15.93 -0.42 30.30
CA TRP A 415 -17.27 0.04 30.68
C TRP A 415 -18.01 0.66 29.50
N ASN A 416 -19.30 0.36 29.36
CA ASN A 416 -20.15 0.96 28.34
C ASN A 416 -20.87 2.20 28.93
N PRO A 417 -20.60 3.42 28.45
CA PRO A 417 -21.21 4.63 28.98
C PRO A 417 -22.72 4.75 28.67
N GLN A 418 -23.21 4.09 27.62
CA GLN A 418 -24.62 4.14 27.23
C GLN A 418 -25.49 3.19 28.06
N THR A 419 -25.00 1.98 28.34
CA THR A 419 -25.74 0.97 29.12
C THR A 419 -25.34 0.94 30.60
N GLN A 420 -24.31 1.71 30.97
CA GLN A 420 -23.66 1.74 32.28
C GLN A 420 -23.09 0.38 32.75
N LYS A 421 -22.98 -0.62 31.87
CA LYS A 421 -22.48 -1.97 32.21
C LYS A 421 -20.97 -2.11 31.98
N VAL A 422 -20.31 -2.81 32.90
CA VAL A 422 -18.95 -3.33 32.70
C VAL A 422 -19.03 -4.61 31.86
N VAL A 423 -18.24 -4.69 30.79
CA VAL A 423 -18.16 -5.85 29.89
C VAL A 423 -16.92 -6.69 30.17
N LEU A 424 -15.77 -6.06 30.40
CA LEU A 424 -14.54 -6.73 30.86
C LEU A 424 -14.01 -6.07 32.12
N LYS A 425 -13.31 -6.84 32.95
CA LYS A 425 -12.59 -6.36 34.14
C LYS A 425 -11.28 -7.11 34.29
N ALA A 426 -10.35 -6.50 35.02
CA ALA A 426 -9.08 -7.10 35.36
C ALA A 426 -9.22 -8.50 35.98
N LYS A 427 -8.31 -9.42 35.64
CA LYS A 427 -8.30 -10.77 36.25
C LYS A 427 -7.57 -10.85 37.58
N GLY A 428 -6.90 -9.78 38.02
CA GLY A 428 -6.25 -9.68 39.31
C GLY A 428 -4.95 -10.46 39.48
N LYS A 429 -4.50 -11.20 38.46
CA LYS A 429 -3.19 -11.86 38.43
C LYS A 429 -2.19 -11.00 37.65
N ARG A 430 -1.08 -10.66 38.28
CA ARG A 430 -0.01 -9.83 37.68
C ARG A 430 0.77 -10.61 36.63
N HIS A 431 1.20 -9.91 35.59
CA HIS A 431 2.05 -10.42 34.52
C HIS A 431 3.53 -10.40 34.93
N SER A 432 4.23 -11.50 34.66
CA SER A 432 5.60 -11.81 35.07
C SER A 432 6.17 -12.94 34.20
N GLY A 433 7.48 -13.00 34.02
CA GLY A 433 8.12 -13.92 33.09
C GLY A 433 8.47 -13.22 31.78
N GLU A 434 8.50 -13.96 30.68
CA GLU A 434 9.08 -13.51 29.41
C GLU A 434 8.03 -13.19 28.32
N ASN A 435 8.50 -12.57 27.23
CA ASN A 435 7.76 -12.29 26.00
C ASN A 435 8.54 -12.90 24.81
N LEU A 436 8.82 -14.19 24.90
CA LEU A 436 9.45 -15.03 23.88
C LEU A 436 8.41 -15.37 22.80
N VAL A 437 8.53 -14.73 21.64
CA VAL A 437 7.70 -15.02 20.46
C VAL A 437 8.56 -15.00 19.21
N SER A 438 8.19 -15.76 18.20
CA SER A 438 8.95 -15.84 16.95
C SER A 438 8.64 -14.67 15.99
N PRO A 439 9.55 -14.35 15.04
CA PRO A 439 9.23 -13.46 13.91
C PRO A 439 8.02 -13.94 13.09
N TYR A 440 7.80 -15.25 12.99
CA TYR A 440 6.61 -15.85 12.39
C TYR A 440 5.35 -15.45 13.15
N ASP A 441 5.32 -15.58 14.48
CA ASP A 441 4.14 -15.26 15.30
C ASP A 441 3.69 -13.81 15.12
N LEU A 442 4.61 -12.85 15.16
CA LEU A 442 4.27 -11.44 14.97
C LEU A 442 3.78 -11.15 13.54
N THR A 443 4.44 -11.74 12.52
CA THR A 443 4.02 -11.62 11.11
C THR A 443 2.65 -12.25 10.87
N ARG A 444 2.39 -13.40 11.50
CA ARG A 444 1.12 -14.14 11.50
C ARG A 444 -0.01 -13.32 12.11
N LEU A 445 0.20 -12.75 13.29
CA LEU A 445 -0.79 -11.90 13.96
C LEU A 445 -1.05 -10.60 13.18
N MET A 446 -0.01 -9.99 12.60
CA MET A 446 -0.13 -8.80 11.76
C MET A 446 -0.92 -9.09 10.47
N THR A 447 -0.67 -10.22 9.80
CA THR A 447 -1.44 -10.63 8.61
C THR A 447 -2.88 -11.03 8.93
N MET A 448 -3.12 -11.72 10.05
CA MET A 448 -4.47 -12.05 10.52
C MET A 448 -5.29 -10.79 10.87
N ALA A 449 -4.64 -9.73 11.37
CA ALA A 449 -5.26 -8.43 11.61
C ALA A 449 -5.49 -7.65 10.32
N ALA A 450 -4.50 -7.56 9.43
CA ALA A 450 -4.62 -6.80 8.18
C ALA A 450 -5.65 -7.43 7.21
N TRP A 451 -5.54 -8.73 6.94
CA TRP A 451 -6.39 -9.43 5.98
C TRP A 451 -7.66 -10.04 6.59
N HIS A 452 -8.06 -9.66 7.81
CA HIS A 452 -9.22 -10.25 8.52
C HIS A 452 -10.51 -10.32 7.68
N TRP A 453 -10.76 -9.34 6.81
CA TRP A 453 -11.92 -9.33 5.92
C TRP A 453 -11.78 -10.26 4.70
N GLN A 454 -10.54 -10.56 4.31
CA GLN A 454 -10.15 -11.18 3.04
C GLN A 454 -9.59 -12.61 3.20
N VAL A 455 -9.57 -13.17 4.43
CA VAL A 455 -9.19 -14.57 4.72
C VAL A 455 -10.41 -15.42 5.08
N PRO A 456 -10.35 -16.76 4.88
CA PRO A 456 -11.39 -17.69 5.33
C PRO A 456 -11.72 -17.56 6.82
N HIS A 457 -12.95 -17.90 7.22
CA HIS A 457 -13.42 -17.77 8.60
C HIS A 457 -12.53 -18.51 9.62
N ASP A 458 -12.07 -19.71 9.27
CA ASP A 458 -11.18 -20.55 10.09
C ASP A 458 -9.71 -20.09 10.10
N ALA A 459 -9.38 -19.01 9.40
CA ALA A 459 -8.09 -18.32 9.44
C ALA A 459 -8.17 -16.91 10.08
N LYS A 460 -9.34 -16.51 10.59
CA LYS A 460 -9.52 -15.24 11.32
C LYS A 460 -9.12 -15.38 12.78
N ILE A 461 -8.72 -14.26 13.39
CA ILE A 461 -8.68 -14.13 14.85
C ILE A 461 -10.10 -14.42 15.37
N PRO A 462 -10.30 -15.41 16.27
CA PRO A 462 -11.63 -15.76 16.76
C PRO A 462 -12.32 -14.58 17.46
N GLU A 463 -13.65 -14.50 17.34
CA GLU A 463 -14.56 -13.52 17.96
C GLU A 463 -14.35 -12.03 17.60
N ILE A 464 -13.16 -11.60 17.16
CA ILE A 464 -12.92 -10.20 16.80
C ILE A 464 -13.77 -9.80 15.59
N GLN A 465 -14.31 -8.58 15.64
CA GLN A 465 -15.17 -8.04 14.58
C GLN A 465 -14.46 -6.90 13.87
N GLY A 466 -14.67 -6.79 12.56
CA GLY A 466 -14.03 -5.77 11.72
C GLY A 466 -14.19 -4.33 12.24
N HIS A 467 -15.32 -4.00 12.86
CA HIS A 467 -15.58 -2.66 13.41
C HIS A 467 -14.78 -2.33 14.69
N SER A 468 -14.28 -3.33 15.42
CA SER A 468 -13.32 -3.16 16.52
C SER A 468 -11.89 -3.23 16.02
N LEU A 469 -11.63 -4.12 15.06
CA LEU A 469 -10.31 -4.27 14.44
C LEU A 469 -9.91 -2.99 13.69
N ALA A 470 -10.85 -2.30 13.04
CA ALA A 470 -10.64 -0.99 12.44
C ALA A 470 -10.04 0.04 13.42
N THR A 471 -10.37 -0.03 14.71
CA THR A 471 -9.76 0.80 15.76
C THR A 471 -8.27 0.49 15.93
N ILE A 472 -7.93 -0.80 15.99
CA ILE A 472 -6.54 -1.28 16.15
C ILE A 472 -5.71 -0.95 14.90
N ILE A 473 -6.28 -1.12 13.70
CA ILE A 473 -5.64 -0.73 12.43
C ILE A 473 -5.29 0.76 12.42
N ARG A 474 -6.19 1.65 12.87
CA ARG A 474 -5.89 3.10 13.00
C ARG A 474 -4.80 3.38 14.04
N ALA A 475 -4.73 2.61 15.13
CA ALA A 475 -3.71 2.77 16.16
C ALA A 475 -2.33 2.29 15.67
N LEU A 476 -2.26 1.15 14.97
CA LEU A 476 -1.01 0.66 14.36
C LEU A 476 -0.55 1.54 13.18
N GLY A 477 -1.46 2.28 12.54
CA GLY A 477 -1.12 3.25 11.51
C GLY A 477 -0.37 4.49 12.01
N VAL A 478 -0.42 4.80 13.32
CA VAL A 478 0.29 5.95 13.94
C VAL A 478 1.60 5.57 14.65
N ASP A 479 2.13 4.35 14.44
CA ASP A 479 3.44 3.96 14.98
C ASP A 479 4.56 4.86 14.42
N THR A 480 5.56 5.15 15.25
CA THR A 480 6.63 6.12 14.94
C THR A 480 7.57 5.66 13.85
N ALA A 481 7.79 4.35 13.72
CA ALA A 481 8.77 3.77 12.80
C ALA A 481 8.26 3.82 11.36
N ARG A 482 8.86 4.72 10.55
CA ARG A 482 8.43 4.98 9.16
C ARG A 482 9.35 4.36 8.10
N TYR A 483 9.98 3.21 8.36
CA TYR A 483 10.86 2.54 7.39
C TYR A 483 10.18 2.23 6.04
N ILE A 484 8.87 1.96 6.03
CA ILE A 484 8.12 1.80 4.78
C ILE A 484 8.09 3.11 3.98
N ASP A 485 7.92 4.26 4.63
CA ASP A 485 7.95 5.56 3.95
C ASP A 485 9.35 5.84 3.38
N VAL A 486 10.40 5.52 4.15
CA VAL A 486 11.81 5.61 3.72
C VAL A 486 12.03 4.72 2.49
N ALA A 487 11.61 3.46 2.52
CA ALA A 487 11.72 2.55 1.37
C ALA A 487 10.98 3.06 0.13
N ILE A 488 9.75 3.57 0.31
CA ILE A 488 8.93 4.12 -0.78
C ILE A 488 9.57 5.37 -1.41
N GLU A 489 10.16 6.24 -0.58
CA GLU A 489 10.90 7.42 -1.01
C GLU A 489 12.19 7.04 -1.75
N THR A 490 13.03 6.20 -1.14
CA THR A 490 14.31 5.73 -1.70
C THR A 490 14.13 5.01 -3.03
N LEU A 491 13.10 4.17 -3.17
CA LEU A 491 12.81 3.45 -4.42
C LEU A 491 12.09 4.28 -5.49
N GLY A 492 11.83 5.57 -5.23
CA GLY A 492 11.14 6.43 -6.18
C GLY A 492 9.67 6.06 -6.41
N LEU A 493 9.02 5.43 -5.43
CA LEU A 493 7.64 4.95 -5.54
C LEU A 493 6.61 5.96 -5.03
N SER A 494 7.05 7.00 -4.30
CA SER A 494 6.18 8.00 -3.65
C SER A 494 5.17 8.67 -4.59
N ASP A 495 5.57 8.96 -5.83
CA ASP A 495 4.69 9.59 -6.81
C ASP A 495 3.73 8.62 -7.50
N ALA A 496 3.99 7.32 -7.39
CA ALA A 496 3.26 6.25 -8.07
C ALA A 496 2.27 5.53 -7.13
N ILE A 497 2.53 5.50 -5.82
CA ILE A 497 1.71 4.74 -4.87
C ILE A 497 0.29 5.31 -4.72
N ASP A 498 -0.69 4.43 -4.95
CA ASP A 498 -2.10 4.64 -4.66
C ASP A 498 -2.59 3.69 -3.54
N ALA A 499 -3.64 4.14 -2.85
CA ALA A 499 -4.30 3.46 -1.74
C ALA A 499 -3.37 2.81 -0.68
N PRO A 500 -2.32 3.48 -0.18
CA PRO A 500 -1.41 2.90 0.80
C PRO A 500 -2.11 2.55 2.12
N VAL A 501 -1.68 1.45 2.72
CA VAL A 501 -1.98 1.02 4.09
C VAL A 501 -0.64 0.63 4.71
N ILE A 502 -0.26 1.30 5.79
CA ILE A 502 1.03 1.09 6.45
C ILE A 502 0.74 1.03 7.95
N ILE A 503 0.77 -0.17 8.52
CA ILE A 503 0.56 -0.40 9.94
C ILE A 503 1.77 -1.14 10.50
N SER A 504 2.21 -0.78 11.71
CA SER A 504 3.41 -1.39 12.29
C SER A 504 3.39 -1.39 13.81
N LYS A 505 4.29 -2.21 14.36
CA LYS A 505 4.78 -2.07 15.73
C LYS A 505 6.29 -2.26 15.75
N SER A 506 7.00 -1.20 16.09
CA SER A 506 8.44 -1.23 16.39
C SER A 506 8.73 -1.58 17.84
N GLY A 507 9.89 -2.17 18.09
CA GLY A 507 10.53 -2.26 19.40
C GLY A 507 12.03 -2.01 19.27
N PHE A 508 12.57 -1.16 20.13
CA PHE A 508 13.97 -0.75 20.13
C PHE A 508 14.48 -0.64 21.57
N GLY A 509 15.73 -1.00 21.80
CA GLY A 509 16.44 -0.77 23.07
C GLY A 509 17.62 -1.72 23.30
N ARG A 510 18.41 -1.43 24.33
CA ARG A 510 19.46 -2.34 24.80
C ARG A 510 18.84 -3.50 25.58
N SER A 511 19.26 -4.72 25.28
CA SER A 511 18.87 -5.93 26.00
C SER A 511 19.92 -6.25 27.06
N ASP A 512 19.65 -5.98 28.34
CA ASP A 512 20.56 -6.28 29.46
C ASP A 512 21.02 -7.74 29.49
N GLN A 513 20.14 -8.68 29.11
CA GLN A 513 20.46 -10.12 29.04
C GLN A 513 21.44 -10.51 27.93
N ARG A 514 21.58 -9.67 26.90
CA ARG A 514 22.38 -9.93 25.69
C ARG A 514 23.45 -8.87 25.43
N ASP A 515 23.59 -7.95 26.38
CA ASP A 515 24.43 -6.74 26.40
C ASP A 515 24.62 -6.04 25.05
N ARG A 516 23.52 -5.80 24.33
CA ARG A 516 23.55 -5.17 23.00
C ARG A 516 22.23 -4.51 22.64
N THR A 517 22.28 -3.58 21.69
CA THR A 517 21.11 -2.90 21.14
C THR A 517 20.39 -3.79 20.12
N GLU A 518 19.07 -3.92 20.26
CA GLU A 518 18.24 -4.70 19.35
C GLU A 518 17.06 -3.86 18.84
N LEU A 519 16.74 -4.06 17.56
CA LEU A 519 15.66 -3.39 16.85
C LEU A 519 14.78 -4.45 16.18
N THR A 520 13.50 -4.47 16.54
CA THR A 520 12.48 -5.31 15.92
C THR A 520 11.47 -4.42 15.21
N TYR A 521 11.22 -4.68 13.94
CA TYR A 521 10.17 -3.99 13.18
C TYR A 521 9.19 -5.01 12.61
N CYS A 522 7.97 -5.03 13.17
CA CYS A 522 6.84 -5.77 12.64
C CYS A 522 5.94 -4.81 11.87
N ALA A 523 5.66 -5.09 10.60
CA ALA A 523 4.87 -4.22 9.74
C ALA A 523 3.99 -5.01 8.78
N PHE A 524 2.87 -4.40 8.41
CA PHE A 524 2.11 -4.75 7.22
C PHE A 524 2.04 -3.53 6.30
N VAL A 525 2.20 -3.80 5.01
CA VAL A 525 2.16 -2.82 3.95
C VAL A 525 1.32 -3.34 2.80
N GLN A 526 0.40 -2.49 2.34
CA GLN A 526 -0.33 -2.67 1.10
C GLN A 526 -0.34 -1.36 0.33
N PHE A 527 -0.05 -1.40 -0.95
CA PHE A 527 -0.14 -0.25 -1.86
C PHE A 527 -0.38 -0.75 -3.28
N SER A 528 -0.86 0.13 -4.14
CA SER A 528 -0.98 -0.16 -5.56
C SER A 528 0.01 0.69 -6.35
N LEU A 529 0.76 0.09 -7.27
CA LEU A 529 1.62 0.83 -8.21
C LEU A 529 1.03 0.76 -9.62
N PRO A 530 1.18 1.80 -10.45
CA PRO A 530 0.87 1.72 -11.85
C PRO A 530 1.79 0.71 -12.52
N ARG A 531 1.20 -0.03 -13.44
CA ARG A 531 1.84 -1.23 -13.98
C ARG A 531 2.99 -0.87 -14.93
N LYS A 532 4.13 -1.55 -14.79
CA LYS A 532 5.23 -1.46 -15.75
C LYS A 532 4.78 -2.00 -17.11
N ILE A 533 5.14 -1.31 -18.19
CA ILE A 533 4.74 -1.63 -19.58
C ILE A 533 5.64 -2.74 -20.20
N THR A 534 6.58 -3.30 -19.43
CA THR A 534 7.79 -3.95 -19.96
C THR A 534 7.93 -5.44 -19.62
N VAL A 535 6.94 -6.27 -19.99
CA VAL A 535 7.12 -7.74 -20.11
C VAL A 535 6.28 -8.31 -21.27
N PRO A 536 6.87 -9.03 -22.25
CA PRO A 536 6.11 -9.84 -23.20
C PRO A 536 5.35 -10.95 -22.44
N GLY A 537 4.01 -10.94 -22.50
CA GLY A 537 3.15 -11.80 -21.68
C GLY A 537 2.48 -11.11 -20.49
N ALA A 538 2.49 -9.78 -20.44
CA ALA A 538 1.73 -8.99 -19.48
C ALA A 538 0.20 -9.09 -19.75
N THR A 539 -0.58 -9.31 -18.68
CA THR A 539 -2.04 -9.18 -18.60
C THR A 539 -2.53 -7.89 -17.88
N ASP A 540 -2.99 -6.93 -18.67
CA ASP A 540 -3.64 -5.62 -18.47
C ASP A 540 -2.89 -4.33 -18.02
N PRO A 541 -2.91 -3.20 -18.77
CA PRO A 541 -2.43 -1.87 -18.36
C PRO A 541 -3.45 -0.75 -18.64
N THR A 542 -4.71 -1.10 -18.95
CA THR A 542 -5.84 -0.35 -18.40
C THR A 542 -6.04 -0.66 -16.93
N ALA A 543 -5.43 -1.74 -16.42
CA ALA A 543 -5.14 -1.88 -15.00
C ALA A 543 -4.27 -0.70 -14.59
N SER A 544 -4.94 0.34 -14.08
CA SER A 544 -4.31 1.60 -13.69
C SER A 544 -3.28 1.36 -12.61
N HIS A 545 -3.52 0.38 -11.73
CA HIS A 545 -2.59 -0.05 -10.69
C HIS A 545 -2.67 -1.57 -10.42
N GLN A 546 -1.56 -2.13 -9.96
CA GLN A 546 -1.36 -3.49 -9.46
C GLN A 546 -1.09 -3.42 -7.95
N GLN A 547 -1.85 -4.15 -7.13
CA GLN A 547 -1.67 -4.14 -5.69
C GLN A 547 -0.56 -5.09 -5.23
N TYR A 548 0.31 -4.58 -4.37
CA TYR A 548 1.28 -5.33 -3.57
C TYR A 548 0.78 -5.35 -2.13
N SER A 549 0.81 -6.50 -1.48
CA SER A 549 0.31 -6.67 -0.11
C SER A 549 1.14 -7.74 0.62
N LEU A 550 1.88 -7.32 1.64
CA LEU A 550 2.78 -8.17 2.42
C LEU A 550 2.86 -7.70 3.87
N ALA A 551 3.22 -8.62 4.77
CA ALA A 551 3.69 -8.30 6.11
C ALA A 551 5.07 -8.89 6.34
N PHE A 552 5.77 -8.36 7.33
CA PHE A 552 7.02 -8.94 7.80
C PHE A 552 7.31 -8.56 9.25
N THR A 553 8.19 -9.34 9.87
CA THR A 553 8.87 -9.02 11.11
C THR A 553 10.35 -9.23 10.89
N LEU A 554 11.16 -8.22 11.19
CA LEU A 554 12.61 -8.26 11.07
C LEU A 554 13.25 -7.94 12.41
N VAL A 555 14.35 -8.61 12.74
CA VAL A 555 15.14 -8.42 13.96
C VAL A 555 16.57 -8.11 13.56
N ALA A 556 17.00 -6.89 13.84
CA ALA A 556 18.38 -6.43 13.68
C ALA A 556 19.04 -6.27 15.07
N ALA A 557 20.31 -6.64 15.18
CA ALA A 557 21.14 -6.39 16.34
C ALA A 557 22.60 -6.37 15.90
N GLN A 558 23.45 -5.65 16.62
CA GLN A 558 24.88 -5.63 16.38
C GLN A 558 25.63 -5.71 17.70
N ASP A 559 26.85 -6.23 17.67
CA ASP A 559 27.77 -6.28 18.80
C ASP A 559 29.05 -5.53 18.41
N VAL A 560 29.09 -4.23 18.73
CA VAL A 560 30.28 -3.37 18.57
C VAL A 560 30.68 -2.66 19.86
N ASN A 561 30.05 -3.02 20.99
CA ASN A 561 30.34 -2.51 22.34
C ASN A 561 30.23 -0.97 22.48
N ASP A 562 29.43 -0.34 21.63
CA ASP A 562 29.08 1.08 21.67
C ASP A 562 27.60 1.21 21.26
N ALA A 563 26.73 1.56 22.21
CA ALA A 563 25.29 1.63 21.99
C ALA A 563 24.89 2.65 20.91
N ASN A 564 25.64 3.75 20.72
CA ASN A 564 25.35 4.77 19.72
C ASN A 564 25.79 4.34 18.31
N GLN A 565 26.85 3.53 18.20
CA GLN A 565 27.26 2.91 16.95
C GLN A 565 26.31 1.76 16.57
N GLU A 566 26.00 0.87 17.52
CA GLU A 566 25.00 -0.20 17.35
C GLU A 566 23.66 0.36 16.89
N ALA A 567 23.11 1.35 17.59
CA ALA A 567 21.78 1.91 17.31
C ALA A 567 21.67 2.50 15.89
N ARG A 568 22.65 3.33 15.48
CA ARG A 568 22.70 3.91 14.14
C ARG A 568 22.87 2.85 13.05
N TYR A 569 23.76 1.89 13.27
CA TYR A 569 24.00 0.81 12.33
C TYR A 569 22.73 -0.02 12.12
N ILE A 570 22.04 -0.42 13.19
CA ILE A 570 20.82 -1.24 13.07
C ILE A 570 19.64 -0.44 12.51
N ASP A 571 19.57 0.88 12.71
CA ASP A 571 18.53 1.72 12.09
C ASP A 571 18.71 1.82 10.56
N ALA A 572 19.93 2.13 10.11
CA ALA A 572 20.30 2.12 8.69
C ALA A 572 20.15 0.72 8.06
N LEU A 573 20.50 -0.34 8.79
CA LEU A 573 20.32 -1.73 8.35
C LEU A 573 18.84 -2.09 8.20
N MET A 574 17.98 -1.68 9.15
CA MET A 574 16.54 -1.93 9.07
C MET A 574 15.91 -1.16 7.92
N ALA A 575 16.26 0.13 7.74
CA ALA A 575 15.85 0.92 6.60
C ALA A 575 16.27 0.25 5.28
N THR A 576 17.49 -0.28 5.19
CA THR A 576 17.99 -1.03 4.02
C THR A 576 17.23 -2.32 3.78
N ALA A 577 17.02 -3.13 4.83
CA ALA A 577 16.35 -4.42 4.71
C ALA A 577 14.89 -4.27 4.29
N VAL A 578 14.17 -3.30 4.87
CA VAL A 578 12.81 -2.94 4.45
C VAL A 578 12.82 -2.45 3.00
N THR A 579 13.77 -1.58 2.62
CA THR A 579 13.93 -1.11 1.23
C THR A 579 14.13 -2.27 0.25
N GLU A 580 15.02 -3.21 0.55
CA GLU A 580 15.28 -4.37 -0.32
C GLU A 580 14.04 -5.30 -0.44
N ILE A 581 13.29 -5.52 0.65
CA ILE A 581 12.05 -6.29 0.62
C ILE A 581 11.01 -5.62 -0.29
N ILE A 582 10.78 -4.30 -0.15
CA ILE A 582 9.85 -3.59 -1.02
C ILE A 582 10.34 -3.61 -2.48
N ARG A 583 11.63 -3.42 -2.72
CA ARG A 583 12.26 -3.46 -4.05
C ARG A 583 12.01 -4.80 -4.74
N ARG A 584 12.33 -5.91 -4.07
CA ARG A 584 12.13 -7.26 -4.62
C ARG A 584 10.66 -7.65 -4.74
N ALA A 585 9.80 -7.19 -3.82
CA ALA A 585 8.36 -7.39 -3.95
C ALA A 585 7.84 -6.72 -5.24
N VAL A 586 8.24 -5.48 -5.50
CA VAL A 586 7.86 -4.72 -6.70
C VAL A 586 8.43 -5.34 -7.99
N LEU A 587 9.67 -5.83 -7.95
CA LEU A 587 10.34 -6.52 -9.07
C LEU A 587 9.87 -7.97 -9.28
N GLY A 588 9.12 -8.57 -8.35
CA GLY A 588 8.72 -9.98 -8.42
C GLY A 588 9.88 -10.97 -8.22
N THR A 589 10.91 -10.56 -7.47
CA THR A 589 12.16 -11.32 -7.23
C THR A 589 12.32 -11.81 -5.78
N LEU A 590 11.24 -11.75 -4.99
CA LEU A 590 11.08 -12.51 -3.74
C LEU A 590 10.63 -13.94 -4.03
#